data_AF-A0A0D0L2K6-F1
#
_entry.id   AF-A0A0D0L2K6-F1
#
_cell.length_a   1.000
_cell.length_b   1.000
_cell.length_c   1.000
_cell.angle_alpha   90.00
_cell.angle_beta   90.00
_cell.angle_gamma   90.00
#
_symmetry.space_group_name_H-M   'P 1'
#
loop_
_entity.id
_entity.type
_entity.pdbx_description
1 polymer ?
#
loop_
_entity_poly.entity_id
_entity_poly.type
_entity_poly.pdbx_seq_one_letter_code
_entity_poly.pdbx_strand_id
1 'polypeptide(L)' 'MLIDTNNSYLDLQESATQRLNAVRGLLHSLAAMKITQADAIDVQNLSEAAYLLTEDACDLVRAAHKAAMREVRRSKE' A
#
# COMPACT_ATOMS: atom_id res chain seq x y z
N MET A 1 -3.93 -9.17 3.25
CA MET A 1 -2.98 -9.26 4.39
C MET A 1 -3.75 -8.98 5.68
N LEU A 2 -3.35 -9.48 6.85
CA LEU A 2 -3.99 -9.12 8.13
C LEU A 2 -3.34 -7.85 8.68
N ILE A 3 -4.08 -6.75 8.74
CA ILE A 3 -3.60 -5.49 9.33
C ILE A 3 -3.92 -5.50 10.82
N ASP A 4 -2.89 -5.43 11.65
CA ASP A 4 -3.10 -5.15 13.07
C ASP A 4 -3.48 -3.68 13.26
N THR A 5 -4.78 -3.45 13.36
CA THR A 5 -5.33 -2.10 13.55
C THR A 5 -5.02 -1.51 14.93
N ASN A 6 -4.38 -2.23 15.85
CA ASN A 6 -3.98 -1.70 17.16
C ASN A 6 -2.61 -0.99 17.16
N ASN A 7 -1.87 -1.05 16.06
CA ASN A 7 -0.63 -0.30 15.90
C ASN A 7 -0.86 1.22 15.93
N SER A 8 0.21 1.96 16.20
CA SER A 8 0.19 3.43 16.25
C SER A 8 -0.16 4.03 14.89
N TYR A 9 -0.63 5.27 14.87
CA TYR A 9 -0.83 6.01 13.63
C TYR A 9 0.43 6.03 12.76
N LEU A 10 1.59 6.31 13.35
CA LEU A 10 2.86 6.44 12.64
C LEU A 10 3.26 5.13 11.97
N ASP A 11 3.17 4.00 12.68
CA ASP A 11 3.55 2.70 12.13
C ASP A 11 2.64 2.31 10.94
N LEU A 12 1.32 2.53 11.09
CA LEU A 12 0.35 2.22 10.04
C LEU A 12 0.54 3.14 8.82
N GLN A 13 0.84 4.41 9.04
CA GLN A 13 1.09 5.38 7.98
C GLN A 13 2.40 5.09 7.23
N GLU A 14 3.48 4.77 7.94
CA GLU A 14 4.74 4.34 7.33
C GLU A 14 4.54 3.06 6.50
N SER A 15 3.82 2.09 7.04
CA SER A 15 3.53 0.83 6.34
C SER A 15 2.74 1.05 5.04
N ALA A 16 1.78 1.99 5.05
CA ALA A 16 1.04 2.39 3.86
C ALA A 16 1.96 3.05 2.82
N THR A 17 2.84 3.95 3.26
CA THR A 17 3.82 4.62 2.40
C THR A 17 4.79 3.63 1.75
N GLN A 18 5.27 2.62 2.50
CA GLN A 18 6.14 1.58 1.95
C GLN A 18 5.47 0.81 0.81
N ARG A 19 4.19 0.44 0.93
CA ARG A 19 3.43 -0.22 -0.14
C ARG A 19 3.22 0.65 -1.36
N LEU A 20 2.87 1.93 -1.16
CA LEU A 20 2.74 2.87 -2.27
C LEU A 20 4.07 3.08 -3.00
N ASN A 21 5.20 3.08 -2.27
CA ASN A 21 6.52 3.12 -2.89
C ASN A 21 6.81 1.86 -3.71
N ALA A 22 6.43 0.68 -3.21
CA ALA A 22 6.54 -0.58 -3.96
C ALA A 22 5.69 -0.56 -5.24
N VAL A 23 4.41 -0.13 -5.15
CA VAL A 23 3.53 0.07 -6.32
C VAL A 23 4.16 1.03 -7.32
N ARG A 24 4.71 2.15 -6.87
CA ARG A 24 5.41 3.10 -7.75
C ARG A 24 6.58 2.44 -8.48
N GLY A 25 7.36 1.61 -7.79
CA GLY A 25 8.42 0.81 -8.41
C GLY A 25 7.89 -0.14 -9.47
N LEU A 26 6.83 -0.91 -9.16
CA LEU A 26 6.21 -1.86 -10.09
C LEU A 26 5.67 -1.15 -11.35
N LEU A 27 4.95 -0.03 -11.17
CA LEU A 27 4.43 0.77 -12.29
C LEU A 27 5.54 1.37 -13.13
N HIS A 28 6.65 1.79 -12.50
CA HIS A 28 7.81 2.26 -13.25
C HIS A 28 8.43 1.13 -14.07
N SER A 29 8.62 -0.07 -13.49
CA SER A 29 9.11 -1.24 -14.21
C SER A 29 8.20 -1.59 -15.39
N LEU A 30 6.88 -1.57 -15.18
CA LEU A 30 5.90 -1.85 -16.22
C LEU A 30 5.98 -0.81 -17.35
N ALA A 31 6.07 0.48 -17.02
CA ALA A 31 6.21 1.54 -18.01
C ALA A 31 7.53 1.47 -18.81
N ALA A 32 8.58 0.91 -18.21
CA ALA A 32 9.87 0.71 -18.87
C ALA A 32 9.92 -0.55 -19.76
N MET A 33 8.93 -1.44 -19.66
CA MET A 33 8.87 -2.64 -20.49
C MET A 33 8.56 -2.29 -21.95
N LYS A 34 9.26 -2.97 -22.87
CA LYS A 34 8.85 -2.98 -24.28
C LYS A 34 7.68 -3.95 -24.42
N ILE A 35 6.46 -3.43 -24.46
CA ILE A 35 5.22 -4.22 -24.50
C ILE A 35 5.22 -5.24 -25.66
N THR A 36 5.90 -4.95 -26.77
CA THR A 36 6.03 -5.89 -27.91
C THR A 36 6.95 -7.08 -27.65
N GLN A 37 7.72 -7.06 -26.55
CA GLN A 37 8.66 -8.10 -26.13
C GLN A 37 8.39 -8.62 -24.71
N ALA A 38 7.50 -7.95 -23.98
CA ALA A 38 7.12 -8.35 -22.63
C ALA A 38 6.23 -9.58 -22.70
N ASP A 39 6.52 -10.59 -21.87
CA ASP A 39 5.66 -11.74 -21.73
C ASP A 39 4.32 -11.30 -21.12
N ALA A 40 3.20 -11.79 -21.68
CA ALA A 40 1.87 -11.40 -21.22
C ALA A 40 1.64 -11.79 -19.75
N ILE A 41 2.26 -12.88 -19.28
CA ILE A 41 2.18 -13.34 -17.90
C ILE A 41 2.94 -12.38 -16.99
N ASP A 42 4.10 -11.88 -17.41
CA ASP A 42 4.87 -10.90 -16.64
C ASP A 42 4.11 -9.58 -16.45
N VAL A 43 3.47 -9.09 -17.51
CA VAL A 43 2.63 -7.89 -17.48
C VAL A 43 1.44 -8.10 -16.55
N GLN A 44 0.77 -9.26 -16.63
CA GLN A 44 -0.36 -9.59 -15.78
C GLN A 44 0.06 -9.67 -14.30
N ASN A 45 1.15 -10.38 -14.00
CA ASN A 45 1.66 -10.56 -12.64
C ASN A 45 2.06 -9.22 -12.00
N LEU A 46 2.75 -8.35 -12.75
CA LEU A 46 3.10 -7.01 -12.25
C LEU A 46 1.87 -6.15 -11.99
N SER A 47 0.88 -6.21 -12.88
CA SER A 47 -0.37 -5.46 -12.74
C SER A 47 -1.17 -5.93 -11.52
N GLU A 48 -1.25 -7.24 -11.31
CA GLU A 48 -1.93 -7.85 -10.17
C GLU A 48 -1.20 -7.56 -8.85
N ALA A 49 0.13 -7.64 -8.82
CA ALA A 49 0.91 -7.25 -7.65
C ALA A 49 0.71 -5.76 -7.30
N ALA A 50 0.70 -4.87 -8.31
CA ALA A 50 0.43 -3.45 -8.10
C ALA A 50 -0.99 -3.20 -7.57
N TYR A 51 -1.98 -3.94 -8.09
CA TYR A 51 -3.36 -3.88 -7.61
C TYR A 51 -3.46 -4.29 -6.13
N LEU A 52 -2.95 -5.47 -5.77
CA LEU A 52 -3.02 -6.01 -4.41
C LEU A 52 -2.30 -5.11 -3.39
N LEU A 53 -1.12 -4.58 -3.75
CA LEU A 53 -0.39 -3.65 -2.88
C LEU A 53 -1.11 -2.30 -2.72
N THR A 54 -1.85 -1.87 -3.74
CA THR A 54 -2.67 -0.65 -3.66
C THR A 54 -3.86 -0.87 -2.71
N GLU A 55 -4.54 -2.01 -2.81
CA GLU A 55 -5.62 -2.36 -1.87
C GLU A 55 -5.11 -2.41 -0.43
N ASP A 56 -3.97 -3.08 -0.20
CA ASP A 56 -3.36 -3.19 1.13
C ASP A 56 -2.93 -1.82 1.67
N ALA A 57 -2.39 -0.94 0.81
CA ALA A 57 -2.10 0.45 1.19
C ALA A 57 -3.36 1.23 1.57
N CYS A 58 -4.46 1.08 0.83
CA CYS A 58 -5.73 1.73 1.14
C CYS A 58 -6.30 1.26 2.48
N ASP A 59 -6.22 -0.03 2.79
CA ASP A 59 -6.64 -0.55 4.09
C ASP A 59 -5.77 0.00 5.23
N LEU A 60 -4.46 0.11 5.02
CA LEU A 60 -3.55 0.70 6.02
C LEU A 60 -3.84 2.19 6.25
N VAL A 61 -4.15 2.96 5.20
CA VAL A 61 -4.56 4.36 5.37
C VAL A 61 -5.85 4.46 6.18
N ARG A 62 -6.83 3.60 5.92
CA ARG A 62 -8.07 3.54 6.73
C ARG A 62 -7.76 3.19 8.19
N ALA A 63 -6.86 2.23 8.43
CA ALA A 63 -6.45 1.84 9.77
C ALA A 63 -5.70 2.97 10.50
N ALA A 64 -4.76 3.64 9.80
CA ALA A 64 -4.02 4.78 10.32
C ALA A 64 -4.96 5.92 10.72
N HIS A 65 -5.95 6.24 9.88
CA HIS A 65 -6.97 7.24 10.21
C HIS A 65 -7.73 6.88 11.51
N LYS A 66 -8.13 5.61 11.68
CA LYS A 66 -8.75 5.14 12.92
C LYS A 66 -7.80 5.23 14.12
N ALA A 67 -6.50 4.98 13.95
CA ALA A 67 -5.49 5.13 14.99
C ALA A 67 -5.35 6.59 15.44
N ALA A 68 -5.20 7.53 14.49
CA ALA A 68 -5.15 8.95 14.79
C ALA A 68 -6.38 9.43 15.59
N MET A 69 -7.59 9.00 15.19
CA MET A 69 -8.82 9.33 15.91
C MET A 69 -8.93 8.70 17.31
N ARG A 70 -8.21 7.61 17.58
CA ARG A 70 -8.13 7.00 18.93
C ARG A 70 -7.15 7.78 19.81
N GLU A 71 -5.99 8.13 19.26
CA GLU A 71 -4.97 8.93 19.97
C GLU A 71 -5.50 10.31 20.35
N VAL A 72 -6.19 11.00 19.45
CA VAL A 72 -6.82 12.31 19.73
C VAL A 72 -7.85 12.24 20.86
N ARG A 73 -8.61 11.14 20.96
CA ARG A 73 -9.60 10.97 22.05
C ARG A 73 -8.90 10.80 23.39
N ARG A 74 -7.83 10.00 23.44
CA ARG A 74 -7.03 9.77 24.66
C ARG A 74 -6.36 11.04 25.17
N SER A 75 -5.94 11.95 24.29
CA SER A 75 -5.33 13.22 24.70
C SER A 75 -6.32 14.23 25.29
N LYS A 76 -7.63 13.95 25.24
CA LYS A 76 -8.69 14.79 25.82
C LYS A 76 -9.24 14.26 27.14
N GLU A 77 -8.80 13.07 27.55
CA GLU A 77 -9.12 12.42 28.84
C GLU A 77 -8.01 12.71 29.85
#